data_AF-A0A7K2CBU5-F1
#
_entry.id   AF-A0A7K2CBU5-F1
#
_cell.length_a   1.000
_cell.length_b   1.000
_cell.length_c   1.000
_cell.angle_alpha   90.00
_cell.angle_beta   90.00
_cell.angle_gamma   90.00
#
_symmetry.space_group_name_H-M   'P 1'
#
loop_
_entity.id
_entity.type
_entity.pdbx_description
1 polymer ?
#
loop_
_entity_poly.entity_id
_entity_poly.type
_entity_poly.pdbx_seq_one_letter_code
_entity_poly.pdbx_strand_id
1 'polypeptide(L)'
;MLRITFTILAIVASTITLFTVNSIGINEWWKYIPMAGLILISLILWIAIPSSKRNRKPKTSDSEAQALNEEESLADLGILDIRPVDSDKSPADSEELLSDQKTQDAAADAPGVVQLSLLTETPQPSPGDTPTPYVPNNPLDKHILVPILQGFRAVLDAHAVGIIRPISDDYEYEVCGTAGFDWIRSRGESFVLKYNLLEESESVAIHPVGSQGLQSNHLTYSRKPASITYIGVASIGETDKLLIVDTITKSGLSHPRAKELLENLGQTLALLLYREDPNRPRHEIIYEEMMTARAEDKDLVFALVVPQRSETLAKMYGDFLDDIEKTFSDCLLRVDPNSRVIKFGELLYGVFKNCQKDALADWHHKVQSEIANQGGLLTGGAFIGAVAMTNEHQTADHLRDDAKRALIKAYEGPAETVII
;
A
#
# COMPACT_ATOMS: atom_id res chain seq x y z
N MET A 1 13.42 21.24 12.97
CA MET A 1 14.18 21.77 14.13
C MET A 1 13.93 23.27 14.37
N LEU A 2 14.30 24.20 13.46
CA LEU A 2 14.14 25.65 13.69
C LEU A 2 12.69 26.11 13.98
N ARG A 3 11.70 25.47 13.35
CA ARG A 3 10.27 25.80 13.54
C ARG A 3 9.79 25.50 14.97
N ILE A 4 10.23 24.38 15.55
CA ILE A 4 9.83 23.91 16.89
C ILE A 4 10.42 24.82 17.97
N THR A 5 11.68 25.24 17.80
CA THR A 5 12.33 26.18 18.74
C THR A 5 11.63 27.53 18.79
N PHE A 6 11.11 28.02 17.66
CA PHE A 6 10.34 29.26 17.63
C PHE A 6 8.95 29.11 18.27
N THR A 7 8.29 27.94 18.14
CA THR A 7 6.99 27.69 18.79
C THR A 7 7.14 27.67 20.31
N ILE A 8 8.17 26.99 20.82
CA ILE A 8 8.45 26.94 22.26
C ILE A 8 8.76 28.36 22.79
N LEU A 9 9.55 29.14 22.06
CA LEU A 9 9.87 30.52 22.44
C LEU A 9 8.62 31.42 22.50
N ALA A 10 7.70 31.28 21.54
CA ALA A 10 6.46 32.05 21.49
C ALA A 10 5.53 31.72 22.67
N ILE A 11 5.43 30.44 23.04
CA ILE A 11 4.63 29.99 24.20
C ILE A 11 5.23 30.55 25.49
N VAL A 12 6.56 30.49 25.66
CA VAL A 12 7.24 31.03 26.84
C VAL A 12 7.09 32.54 26.94
N ALA A 13 7.19 33.28 25.83
CA ALA A 13 6.98 34.72 25.82
C ALA A 13 5.53 35.09 26.21
N SER A 14 4.55 34.34 25.71
CA SER A 14 3.14 34.57 26.04
C SER A 14 2.84 34.34 27.53
N THR A 15 3.37 33.26 28.12
CA THR A 15 3.16 32.97 29.55
C THR A 15 3.83 33.99 30.47
N ILE A 16 5.04 34.48 30.13
CA ILE A 16 5.71 35.55 30.87
C ILE A 16 4.90 36.86 30.81
N THR A 17 4.31 37.16 29.67
CA THR A 17 3.52 38.39 29.49
C THR A 17 2.24 38.31 30.32
N LEU A 18 1.54 37.16 30.29
CA LEU A 18 0.33 36.95 31.09
C LEU A 18 0.61 37.04 32.60
N PHE A 19 1.74 36.49 33.06
CA PHE A 19 2.13 36.52 34.47
C PHE A 19 2.48 37.93 34.96
N THR A 20 3.21 38.70 34.14
CA THR A 20 3.60 40.07 34.49
C THR A 20 2.40 41.04 34.51
N VAL A 21 1.43 40.86 33.61
CA VAL A 21 0.19 41.65 33.59
C VAL A 21 -0.68 41.38 34.82
N ASN A 22 -0.74 40.12 35.28
CA ASN A 22 -1.56 39.78 36.45
C ASN A 22 -0.92 40.21 37.78
N SER A 23 0.41 40.33 37.84
CA SER A 23 1.12 40.68 39.08
C SER A 23 1.24 42.19 39.32
N ILE A 24 1.01 43.01 38.30
CA ILE A 24 1.17 44.47 38.36
C ILE A 24 -0.21 45.06 38.13
N GLY A 25 -0.94 45.35 39.22
CA GLY A 25 -2.31 45.88 39.22
C GLY A 25 -2.42 47.28 38.61
N ILE A 26 -2.24 47.40 37.29
CA ILE A 26 -2.26 48.64 36.52
C ILE A 26 -3.47 48.59 35.57
N ASN A 27 -4.46 49.45 35.85
CA ASN A 27 -5.71 49.62 35.09
C ASN A 27 -5.55 50.27 33.69
N GLU A 28 -4.34 50.32 33.14
CA GLU A 28 -4.04 50.99 31.88
C GLU A 28 -3.98 49.99 30.71
N TRP A 29 -5.12 49.36 30.44
CA TRP A 29 -5.33 48.37 29.37
C TRP A 29 -4.90 48.86 27.96
N TRP A 30 -4.89 50.18 27.75
CA TRP A 30 -4.48 50.81 26.50
C TRP A 30 -2.99 50.62 26.15
N LYS A 31 -2.13 50.32 27.12
CA LYS A 31 -0.70 50.05 26.87
C LYS A 31 -0.41 48.71 26.19
N TYR A 32 -1.39 47.79 26.17
CA TYR A 32 -1.24 46.46 25.56
C TYR A 32 -1.69 46.40 24.09
N ILE A 33 -2.41 47.42 23.61
CA ILE A 33 -2.83 47.55 22.21
C ILE A 33 -1.65 47.47 21.22
N PRO A 34 -0.51 48.17 21.41
CA PRO A 34 0.62 48.05 20.49
C PRO A 34 1.29 46.66 20.52
N MET A 35 1.25 45.98 21.66
CA MET A 35 1.86 44.65 21.81
C MET A 35 1.04 43.57 21.09
N ALA A 36 -0.30 43.64 21.19
CA ALA A 36 -1.21 42.77 20.45
C ALA A 36 -1.07 42.96 18.92
N GLY A 37 -0.89 44.22 18.48
CA GLY A 37 -0.65 44.53 17.07
C GLY A 37 0.62 43.89 16.52
N LEU A 38 1.73 43.89 17.28
CA LEU A 38 2.98 43.26 16.86
C LEU A 38 2.88 41.74 16.75
N ILE A 39 2.13 41.10 17.65
CA ILE A 39 1.89 39.64 17.59
C ILE A 39 1.10 39.29 16.33
N LEU A 40 0.05 40.06 16.02
CA LEU A 40 -0.77 39.86 14.84
C LEU A 40 0.03 40.06 13.54
N ILE A 41 0.89 41.09 13.48
CA ILE A 41 1.77 41.33 12.32
C ILE A 41 2.77 40.18 12.14
N SER A 42 3.33 39.63 13.21
CA SER A 42 4.25 38.49 13.11
C SER A 42 3.55 37.22 12.59
N LEU A 43 2.27 37.01 12.98
CA LEU A 43 1.46 35.90 12.53
C LEU A 43 1.13 36.03 11.03
N ILE A 44 0.78 37.24 10.59
CA ILE A 44 0.50 37.53 9.17
C ILE A 44 1.78 37.36 8.34
N LEU A 45 2.94 37.84 8.80
CA LEU A 45 4.22 37.62 8.11
C LEU A 45 4.59 36.14 8.05
N TRP A 46 4.26 35.34 9.07
CA TRP A 46 4.56 33.91 9.09
C TRP A 46 3.72 33.13 8.06
N ILE A 47 2.46 33.53 7.85
CA ILE A 47 1.56 32.93 6.85
C ILE A 47 1.91 33.44 5.44
N ALA A 48 2.32 34.71 5.30
CA ALA A 48 2.58 35.35 4.02
C ALA A 48 3.95 35.06 3.41
N ILE A 49 4.88 34.41 4.13
CA ILE A 49 6.14 33.93 3.53
C ILE A 49 5.87 32.56 2.90
N PRO A 50 5.75 32.45 1.56
CA PRO A 50 5.60 31.17 0.90
C PRO A 50 6.82 30.33 1.26
N SER A 51 6.58 29.09 1.70
CA SER A 51 7.64 28.12 1.97
C SER A 51 8.28 27.66 0.67
N SER A 52 9.03 28.57 0.04
CA SER A 52 9.98 28.27 -1.03
C SER A 52 11.14 27.47 -0.41
N LYS A 53 10.88 26.18 -0.20
CA LYS A 53 11.93 25.20 0.01
C LYS A 53 12.27 24.60 -1.36
N ARG A 54 13.34 25.14 -1.92
CA ARG A 54 14.46 24.37 -2.48
C ARG A 54 14.06 23.25 -3.45
N ASN A 55 13.71 23.66 -4.67
CA ASN A 55 14.00 22.87 -5.85
C ASN A 55 15.51 22.71 -6.01
N ARG A 56 16.06 21.62 -5.46
CA ARG A 56 17.25 21.01 -6.03
C ARG A 56 16.81 20.44 -7.38
N LYS A 57 17.30 21.03 -8.47
CA LYS A 57 17.17 20.47 -9.82
C LYS A 57 17.69 19.03 -9.80
N PRO A 58 16.88 18.00 -10.12
CA PRO A 58 17.44 16.75 -10.61
C PRO A 58 18.08 17.02 -11.98
N LYS A 59 19.21 16.36 -12.22
CA LYS A 59 19.90 16.36 -13.50
C LYS A 59 18.94 15.82 -14.55
N THR A 60 18.70 16.62 -15.58
CA THR A 60 18.06 16.25 -16.83
C THR A 60 18.89 15.15 -17.53
N SER A 61 18.47 13.90 -17.39
CA SER A 61 18.74 12.85 -18.39
C SER A 61 17.59 11.87 -18.59
N ASP A 62 16.63 11.78 -17.66
CA ASP A 62 15.62 10.71 -17.71
C ASP A 62 14.20 11.22 -18.06
N SER A 63 14.00 12.54 -18.10
CA SER A 63 12.71 13.18 -18.38
C SER A 63 12.24 13.03 -19.84
N GLU A 64 13.14 12.72 -20.78
CA GLU A 64 12.80 12.58 -22.20
C GLU A 64 12.25 11.18 -22.53
N ALA A 65 12.64 10.15 -21.76
CA ALA A 65 12.10 8.79 -21.90
C ALA A 65 10.73 8.64 -21.22
N GLN A 66 10.47 9.42 -20.16
CA GLN A 66 9.20 9.39 -19.42
C GLN A 66 8.08 10.13 -20.17
N ALA A 67 8.39 11.27 -20.80
CA ALA A 67 7.43 12.00 -21.63
C ALA A 67 6.99 11.23 -22.89
N LEU A 68 7.88 10.43 -23.49
CA LEU A 68 7.55 9.61 -24.66
C LEU A 68 6.59 8.45 -24.32
N ASN A 69 6.73 7.82 -23.15
CA ASN A 69 5.82 6.74 -22.71
C ASN A 69 4.47 7.28 -22.19
N GLU A 70 4.43 8.45 -21.56
CA GLU A 70 3.19 9.06 -21.07
C GLU A 70 2.32 9.62 -22.22
N GLU A 71 2.94 10.22 -23.24
CA GLU A 71 2.22 10.66 -24.44
C GLU A 71 1.71 9.46 -25.28
N GLU A 72 2.50 8.38 -25.39
CA GLU A 72 2.06 7.15 -26.08
C GLU A 72 0.92 6.46 -25.30
N SER A 73 0.95 6.46 -23.95
CA SER A 73 -0.11 5.89 -23.11
C SER A 73 -1.44 6.66 -23.16
N LEU A 74 -1.44 7.98 -23.35
CA LEU A 74 -2.68 8.76 -23.47
C LEU A 74 -3.20 8.79 -24.91
N ALA A 75 -2.30 8.81 -25.90
CA ALA A 75 -2.64 8.73 -27.32
C ALA A 75 -3.19 7.34 -27.71
N ASP A 76 -2.61 6.24 -27.22
CA ASP A 76 -3.15 4.87 -27.43
C ASP A 76 -4.48 4.64 -26.70
N LEU A 77 -4.79 5.43 -25.68
CA LEU A 77 -6.08 5.37 -25.02
C LEU A 77 -7.18 6.05 -25.84
N GLY A 78 -6.88 6.97 -26.77
CA GLY A 78 -7.90 7.64 -27.58
C GLY A 78 -8.92 8.47 -26.77
N ILE A 79 -8.58 8.84 -25.52
CA ILE A 79 -9.46 9.56 -24.56
C ILE A 79 -9.17 11.08 -24.60
N LEU A 80 -8.76 11.64 -25.74
CA LEU A 80 -8.35 13.06 -25.81
C LEU A 80 -9.38 14.02 -26.43
N ASP A 81 -10.58 13.57 -26.83
CA ASP A 81 -11.53 14.43 -27.54
C ASP A 81 -13.02 14.20 -27.22
N ILE A 82 -13.36 13.75 -26.01
CA ILE A 82 -14.76 13.50 -25.63
C ILE A 82 -15.28 14.67 -24.78
N ARG A 83 -15.93 15.63 -25.43
CA ARG A 83 -16.69 16.70 -24.76
C ARG A 83 -18.02 16.14 -24.23
N PRO A 84 -18.46 16.52 -23.01
CA PRO A 84 -19.79 16.18 -22.54
C PRO A 84 -20.86 16.82 -23.44
N VAL A 85 -21.84 16.01 -23.86
CA VAL A 85 -23.04 16.49 -24.56
C VAL A 85 -24.04 16.93 -23.50
N ASP A 86 -24.44 18.20 -23.55
CA ASP A 86 -25.54 18.71 -22.75
C ASP A 86 -26.82 17.93 -23.07
N SER A 87 -27.29 17.16 -22.09
CA SER A 87 -28.45 16.29 -22.20
C SER A 87 -29.75 17.10 -22.10
N ASP A 88 -30.23 17.59 -23.23
CA ASP A 88 -31.62 18.00 -23.44
C ASP A 88 -32.13 17.41 -24.76
N LYS A 89 -32.54 16.13 -24.72
CA LYS A 89 -33.67 15.54 -25.49
C LYS A 89 -33.74 14.01 -25.37
N SER A 90 -34.87 13.54 -24.84
CA SER A 90 -35.50 12.24 -25.12
C SER A 90 -36.17 12.29 -26.51
N PRO A 91 -36.28 11.20 -27.29
CA PRO A 91 -37.32 10.16 -27.13
C PRO A 91 -36.77 8.71 -27.32
N ALA A 92 -37.25 7.70 -26.59
CA ALA A 92 -38.48 6.93 -26.74
C ALA A 92 -38.45 5.83 -27.83
N ASP A 93 -38.84 4.63 -27.36
CA ASP A 93 -39.39 3.45 -28.04
C ASP A 93 -38.51 2.54 -28.91
N SER A 94 -38.34 1.29 -28.46
CA SER A 94 -38.85 0.09 -29.15
C SER A 94 -38.70 -1.16 -28.27
N GLU A 95 -39.82 -1.84 -28.06
CA GLU A 95 -40.01 -3.09 -27.31
C GLU A 95 -39.73 -4.36 -28.16
N GLU A 96 -39.59 -5.47 -27.43
CA GLU A 96 -40.00 -6.86 -27.73
C GLU A 96 -39.41 -7.64 -28.93
N LEU A 97 -38.83 -8.82 -28.63
CA LEU A 97 -39.53 -10.12 -28.80
C LEU A 97 -38.74 -11.33 -28.29
N LEU A 98 -39.48 -12.24 -27.65
CA LEU A 98 -39.14 -13.59 -27.16
C LEU A 98 -39.20 -14.67 -28.26
N SER A 99 -38.51 -15.80 -28.03
CA SER A 99 -38.95 -17.22 -28.23
C SER A 99 -37.73 -18.13 -28.51
N ASP A 100 -37.38 -19.06 -27.60
CA ASP A 100 -37.83 -20.48 -27.51
C ASP A 100 -37.25 -21.42 -28.59
N GLN A 101 -36.43 -22.41 -28.21
CA GLN A 101 -36.81 -23.85 -28.12
C GLN A 101 -35.62 -24.86 -28.03
N LYS A 102 -35.75 -25.78 -27.06
CA LYS A 102 -35.70 -27.26 -27.18
C LYS A 102 -34.37 -28.05 -27.00
N THR A 103 -34.25 -28.61 -25.79
CA THR A 103 -34.08 -30.04 -25.38
C THR A 103 -33.63 -31.09 -26.42
N GLN A 104 -32.62 -31.93 -26.11
CA GLN A 104 -32.75 -33.36 -25.73
C GLN A 104 -31.42 -34.15 -25.61
N ASP A 105 -31.26 -34.88 -24.48
CA ASP A 105 -30.76 -36.27 -24.25
C ASP A 105 -29.44 -36.77 -24.91
N ALA A 106 -28.61 -37.68 -24.36
CA ALA A 106 -28.62 -38.52 -23.16
C ALA A 106 -27.26 -39.28 -22.99
N ALA A 107 -27.04 -39.77 -21.76
CA ALA A 107 -26.46 -41.07 -21.37
C ALA A 107 -24.94 -41.39 -21.48
N ALA A 108 -24.40 -41.73 -20.29
CA ALA A 108 -23.58 -42.89 -19.92
C ALA A 108 -22.22 -43.12 -20.61
N ASP A 109 -21.12 -43.25 -19.85
CA ASP A 109 -20.73 -44.53 -19.21
C ASP A 109 -19.45 -44.34 -18.36
N ALA A 110 -19.31 -45.12 -17.29
CA ALA A 110 -18.12 -45.23 -16.45
C ALA A 110 -17.56 -46.66 -16.60
N PRO A 111 -16.24 -46.87 -16.52
CA PRO A 111 -15.63 -47.40 -15.28
C PRO A 111 -14.21 -46.81 -15.07
N GLY A 112 -13.53 -46.84 -13.93
CA GLY A 112 -13.58 -47.65 -12.71
C GLY A 112 -12.12 -47.81 -12.22
N VAL A 113 -11.88 -47.58 -10.92
CA VAL A 113 -10.77 -48.13 -10.07
C VAL A 113 -9.34 -47.64 -10.44
N VAL A 114 -8.54 -47.04 -9.55
CA VAL A 114 -7.76 -47.68 -8.47
C VAL A 114 -7.44 -46.68 -7.35
N GLN A 115 -7.87 -46.99 -6.13
CA GLN A 115 -7.33 -46.47 -4.88
C GLN A 115 -6.00 -47.18 -4.57
N LEU A 116 -4.92 -46.42 -4.34
CA LEU A 116 -3.70 -46.93 -3.74
C LEU A 116 -3.62 -46.46 -2.28
N SER A 117 -4.06 -47.32 -1.37
CA SER A 117 -3.75 -47.21 0.05
C SER A 117 -2.37 -47.80 0.31
N LEU A 118 -1.40 -46.95 0.66
CA LEU A 118 -0.12 -47.38 1.24
C LEU A 118 -0.07 -46.88 2.69
N LEU A 119 -0.24 -47.84 3.59
CA LEU A 119 0.04 -47.76 5.01
C LEU A 119 1.56 -47.68 5.20
N THR A 120 2.03 -46.56 5.76
CA THR A 120 3.34 -46.50 6.40
C THR A 120 3.11 -46.01 7.83
N GLU A 121 3.08 -46.94 8.77
CA GLU A 121 3.23 -46.66 10.19
C GLU A 121 4.53 -45.88 10.41
N THR A 122 4.41 -44.68 10.98
CA THR A 122 5.55 -43.90 11.48
C THR A 122 5.27 -43.59 12.96
N PRO A 123 6.27 -43.66 13.87
CA PRO A 123 6.05 -43.64 15.30
C PRO A 123 5.43 -42.32 15.78
N GLN A 124 4.41 -42.41 16.62
CA GLN A 124 3.73 -41.30 17.26
C GLN A 124 4.65 -40.60 18.29
N PRO A 125 5.03 -39.32 18.12
CA PRO A 125 5.70 -38.56 19.17
C PRO A 125 4.71 -38.07 20.24
N SER A 126 5.17 -38.04 21.49
CA SER A 126 4.45 -37.56 22.68
C SER A 126 3.78 -36.19 22.51
N PRO A 127 2.59 -35.98 23.10
CA PRO A 127 1.89 -34.69 23.05
C PRO A 127 2.43 -33.73 24.11
N GLY A 128 3.20 -32.74 23.67
CA GLY A 128 3.68 -31.62 24.47
C GLY A 128 4.93 -31.03 23.81
N ASP A 129 4.81 -29.80 23.30
CA ASP A 129 5.86 -29.02 22.62
C ASP A 129 6.03 -29.20 21.10
N THR A 130 4.93 -29.35 20.36
CA THR A 130 4.96 -29.15 18.91
C THR A 130 4.70 -27.67 18.59
N PRO A 131 5.64 -26.95 17.94
CA PRO A 131 5.38 -25.58 17.48
C PRO A 131 4.19 -25.60 16.51
N THR A 132 3.20 -24.74 16.73
CA THR A 132 2.15 -24.51 15.74
C THR A 132 2.81 -24.05 14.45
N PRO A 133 2.78 -24.83 13.36
CA PRO A 133 3.34 -24.41 12.09
C PRO A 133 2.53 -23.21 11.60
N TYR A 134 3.24 -22.14 11.27
CA TYR A 134 2.69 -21.00 10.54
C TYR A 134 1.96 -21.47 9.28
N VAL A 135 0.71 -21.03 9.10
CA VAL A 135 -0.10 -21.26 7.88
C VAL A 135 -0.14 -19.94 7.08
N PRO A 136 0.68 -19.79 6.03
CA PRO A 136 0.63 -18.62 5.15
C PRO A 136 -0.65 -18.59 4.31
N ASN A 137 -1.32 -17.44 4.24
CA ASN A 137 -2.58 -17.21 3.50
C ASN A 137 -2.38 -16.74 2.04
N ASN A 138 -1.15 -16.62 1.56
CA ASN A 138 -0.82 -16.20 0.19
C ASN A 138 0.20 -17.17 -0.44
N PRO A 139 -0.05 -17.71 -1.65
CA PRO A 139 0.82 -18.70 -2.29
C PRO A 139 2.23 -18.17 -2.55
N LEU A 140 2.41 -16.89 -2.88
CA LEU A 140 3.75 -16.33 -3.16
C LEU A 140 4.64 -16.30 -1.91
N ASP A 141 4.04 -16.02 -0.76
CA ASP A 141 4.72 -15.96 0.54
C ASP A 141 5.18 -17.34 1.03
N LYS A 142 4.42 -18.40 0.69
CA LYS A 142 4.78 -19.79 1.03
C LYS A 142 5.92 -20.32 0.17
N HIS A 143 5.96 -19.97 -1.11
CA HIS A 143 6.85 -20.60 -2.08
C HIS A 143 8.22 -19.92 -2.25
N ILE A 144 8.32 -18.60 -2.05
CA ILE A 144 9.55 -17.86 -2.34
C ILE A 144 10.12 -17.18 -1.08
N LEU A 145 9.29 -16.46 -0.33
CA LEU A 145 9.77 -15.61 0.76
C LEU A 145 10.32 -16.41 1.95
N VAL A 146 9.58 -17.42 2.42
CA VAL A 146 10.00 -18.24 3.58
C VAL A 146 11.33 -18.94 3.34
N PRO A 147 11.57 -19.65 2.21
CA PRO A 147 12.88 -20.24 1.91
C PRO A 147 14.01 -19.20 1.88
N ILE A 148 13.75 -18.00 1.35
CA ILE A 148 14.76 -16.92 1.29
C ILE A 148 15.10 -16.42 2.69
N LEU A 149 14.10 -16.13 3.53
CA LEU A 149 14.33 -15.71 4.90
C LEU A 149 15.03 -16.80 5.73
N GLN A 150 14.75 -18.08 5.47
CA GLN A 150 15.49 -19.20 6.07
C GLN A 150 16.96 -19.22 5.62
N GLY A 151 17.23 -18.97 4.33
CA GLY A 151 18.58 -18.83 3.81
C GLY A 151 19.32 -17.66 4.48
N PHE A 152 18.65 -16.52 4.62
CA PHE A 152 19.22 -15.33 5.26
C PHE A 152 19.56 -15.59 6.71
N ARG A 153 18.66 -16.26 7.42
CA ARG A 153 18.88 -16.70 8.79
C ARG A 153 20.13 -17.58 8.92
N ALA A 154 20.30 -18.54 8.01
CA ALA A 154 21.47 -19.41 8.01
C ALA A 154 22.77 -18.65 7.70
N VAL A 155 22.75 -17.74 6.73
CA VAL A 155 23.92 -16.93 6.33
C VAL A 155 24.39 -16.01 7.46
N LEU A 156 23.46 -15.45 8.22
CA LEU A 156 23.75 -14.54 9.33
C LEU A 156 23.99 -15.23 10.67
N ASP A 157 23.90 -16.57 10.73
CA ASP A 157 23.87 -17.35 11.98
C ASP A 157 22.85 -16.76 12.98
N ALA A 158 21.68 -16.40 12.45
CA ALA A 158 20.64 -15.71 13.19
C ALA A 158 19.70 -16.71 13.88
N HIS A 159 19.18 -16.28 15.03
CA HIS A 159 18.14 -17.03 15.73
C HIS A 159 16.81 -16.91 14.99
N ALA A 160 16.48 -15.70 14.55
CA ALA A 160 15.35 -15.43 13.70
C ALA A 160 15.56 -14.22 12.77
N VAL A 161 14.81 -14.23 11.67
CA VAL A 161 14.77 -13.19 10.65
C VAL A 161 13.31 -12.86 10.36
N GLY A 162 12.99 -11.59 10.14
CA GLY A 162 11.66 -11.18 9.74
C GLY A 162 11.65 -9.90 8.93
N ILE A 163 10.50 -9.63 8.32
CA ILE A 163 10.19 -8.38 7.64
C ILE A 163 9.14 -7.68 8.47
N ILE A 164 9.37 -6.41 8.78
CA ILE A 164 8.46 -5.57 9.56
C ILE A 164 8.17 -4.26 8.81
N ARG A 165 7.04 -3.63 9.12
CA ARG A 165 6.63 -2.34 8.55
C ARG A 165 6.23 -1.39 9.68
N PRO A 166 6.75 -0.15 9.75
CA PRO A 166 6.26 0.84 10.70
C PRO A 166 4.82 1.24 10.36
N ILE A 167 3.93 1.25 11.35
CA ILE A 167 2.51 1.61 11.19
C ILE A 167 2.25 3.03 11.70
N SER A 168 2.95 3.44 12.77
CA SER A 168 2.74 4.73 13.44
C SER A 168 4.04 5.34 13.94
N ASP A 169 3.98 6.65 14.25
CA ASP A 169 5.09 7.41 14.83
C ASP A 169 5.46 6.96 16.26
N ASP A 170 4.61 6.13 16.90
CA ASP A 170 4.84 5.57 18.24
C ASP A 170 5.71 4.30 18.22
N TYR A 171 6.48 4.09 17.14
CA TYR A 171 7.34 2.92 16.92
C TYR A 171 6.56 1.59 16.99
N GLU A 172 5.33 1.62 16.48
CA GLU A 172 4.54 0.42 16.25
C GLU A 172 4.92 -0.19 14.90
N TYR A 173 5.17 -1.50 14.90
CA TYR A 173 5.58 -2.25 13.73
C TYR A 173 4.66 -3.43 13.48
N GLU A 174 4.24 -3.63 12.24
CA GLU A 174 3.51 -4.80 11.77
C GLU A 174 4.48 -5.89 11.31
N VAL A 175 4.20 -7.13 11.67
CA VAL A 175 4.95 -8.28 11.14
C VAL A 175 4.47 -8.64 9.74
N CYS A 176 5.34 -8.51 8.74
CA CYS A 176 5.04 -8.83 7.34
C CYS A 176 5.42 -10.27 6.96
N GLY A 177 6.41 -10.86 7.61
CA GLY A 177 6.85 -12.24 7.37
C GLY A 177 8.02 -12.63 8.27
N THR A 178 8.17 -13.92 8.60
CA THR A 178 9.16 -14.37 9.58
C THR A 178 9.74 -15.75 9.23
N ALA A 179 10.97 -16.00 9.67
CA ALA A 179 11.63 -17.29 9.66
C ALA A 179 12.50 -17.44 10.91
N GLY A 180 12.22 -18.43 11.76
CA GLY A 180 12.96 -18.65 13.01
C GLY A 180 12.14 -19.39 14.06
N PHE A 181 12.77 -19.69 15.20
CA PHE A 181 12.22 -20.65 16.16
C PHE A 181 11.37 -20.05 17.31
N ASP A 182 11.26 -18.72 17.46
CA ASP A 182 10.69 -18.13 18.68
C ASP A 182 9.87 -16.83 18.50
N TRP A 183 9.32 -16.56 17.32
CA TRP A 183 8.40 -15.43 17.16
C TRP A 183 7.08 -15.69 17.92
N ILE A 184 6.67 -14.74 18.77
CA ILE A 184 5.34 -14.75 19.40
C ILE A 184 4.28 -14.35 18.37
N ARG A 185 4.62 -13.37 17.54
CA ARG A 185 3.69 -12.65 16.67
C ARG A 185 3.58 -13.31 15.31
N SER A 186 2.34 -13.56 14.91
CA SER A 186 2.02 -13.98 13.55
C SER A 186 2.05 -12.78 12.60
N ARG A 187 2.10 -13.05 11.29
CA ARG A 187 1.97 -12.00 10.28
C ARG A 187 0.66 -11.21 10.45
N GLY A 188 0.72 -9.89 10.28
CA GLY A 188 -0.40 -8.97 10.49
C GLY A 188 -0.62 -8.56 11.95
N GLU A 189 0.09 -9.18 12.90
CA GLU A 189 0.11 -8.68 14.27
C GLU A 189 1.12 -7.54 14.41
N SER A 190 0.77 -6.53 15.20
CA SER A 190 1.67 -5.43 15.52
C SER A 190 2.38 -5.64 16.85
N PHE A 191 3.52 -4.97 17.00
CA PHE A 191 4.23 -4.86 18.26
C PHE A 191 4.85 -3.47 18.38
N VAL A 192 4.96 -2.98 19.61
CA VAL A 192 5.48 -1.65 19.90
C VAL A 192 6.90 -1.78 20.44
N LEU A 193 7.80 -0.97 19.90
CA LEU A 193 9.12 -0.71 20.45
C LEU A 193 9.15 0.66 21.12
N LYS A 194 10.12 0.90 21.98
CA LYS A 194 10.25 2.21 22.68
C LYS A 194 11.26 3.16 22.04
N TYR A 195 11.74 2.81 20.85
CA TYR A 195 12.84 3.50 20.19
C TYR A 195 12.81 3.14 18.70
N ASN A 196 13.39 4.01 17.89
CA ASN A 196 13.53 3.78 16.47
C ASN A 196 14.63 2.75 16.18
N LEU A 197 14.31 1.74 15.40
CA LEU A 197 15.24 0.68 15.00
C LEU A 197 16.27 1.14 13.96
N LEU A 198 15.92 2.13 13.14
CA LEU A 198 16.75 2.60 12.05
C LEU A 198 16.57 4.12 11.89
N GLU A 199 17.65 4.88 12.02
CA GLU A 199 17.60 6.32 11.79
C GLU A 199 17.39 6.64 10.30
N GLU A 200 16.70 7.73 9.97
CA GLU A 200 16.35 8.10 8.57
C GLU A 200 17.55 8.18 7.63
N SER A 201 18.76 8.44 8.16
CA SER A 201 19.99 8.53 7.36
C SER A 201 20.76 7.21 7.23
N GLU A 202 20.34 6.14 7.91
CA GLU A 202 21.05 4.86 7.93
C GLU A 202 20.30 3.79 7.14
N SER A 203 21.02 3.05 6.29
CA SER A 203 20.49 1.86 5.59
C SER A 203 20.54 0.60 6.47
N VAL A 204 21.46 0.54 7.44
CA VAL A 204 21.63 -0.60 8.34
C VAL A 204 22.11 -0.16 9.72
N ALA A 205 21.49 -0.70 10.76
CA ALA A 205 21.88 -0.54 12.16
C ALA A 205 22.02 -1.90 12.86
N ILE A 206 22.95 -1.98 13.82
CA ILE A 206 23.12 -3.16 14.68
C ILE A 206 23.12 -2.71 16.13
N HIS A 207 22.21 -3.27 16.92
CA HIS A 207 21.93 -2.89 18.30
C HIS A 207 22.31 -4.05 19.24
N PRO A 208 23.22 -3.84 20.22
CA PRO A 208 23.40 -4.80 21.30
C PRO A 208 22.17 -4.81 22.22
N VAL A 209 21.80 -5.99 22.71
CA VAL A 209 20.70 -6.18 23.67
C VAL A 209 21.29 -6.43 25.06
N GLY A 210 20.87 -5.63 26.04
CA GLY A 210 21.34 -5.69 27.44
C GLY A 210 21.61 -4.32 28.05
N SER A 211 22.53 -4.26 29.02
CA SER A 211 22.77 -3.06 29.84
C SER A 211 23.37 -1.86 29.09
N GLN A 212 23.99 -2.09 27.93
CA GLN A 212 24.62 -1.04 27.12
C GLN A 212 23.85 -0.70 25.84
N GLY A 213 22.64 -1.23 25.68
CA GLY A 213 21.83 -1.01 24.50
C GLY A 213 20.37 -1.29 24.75
N LEU A 214 19.76 -2.04 23.84
CA LEU A 214 18.35 -2.33 23.91
C LEU A 214 18.03 -3.23 25.10
N GLN A 215 17.06 -2.83 25.92
CA GLN A 215 16.55 -3.69 26.97
C GLN A 215 15.74 -4.85 26.38
N SER A 216 16.03 -6.07 26.81
CA SER A 216 15.36 -7.28 26.33
C SER A 216 13.84 -7.21 26.54
N ASN A 217 13.36 -6.61 27.62
CA ASN A 217 11.92 -6.42 27.88
C ASN A 217 11.19 -5.55 26.84
N HIS A 218 11.90 -4.88 25.93
CA HIS A 218 11.31 -4.13 24.83
C HIS A 218 11.06 -5.00 23.58
N LEU A 219 11.57 -6.23 23.54
CA LEU A 219 11.45 -7.16 22.42
C LEU A 219 10.18 -8.00 22.51
N THR A 220 9.06 -7.31 22.35
CA THR A 220 7.71 -7.88 22.48
C THR A 220 7.34 -8.87 21.37
N TYR A 221 8.15 -8.99 20.31
CA TYR A 221 7.97 -9.96 19.25
C TYR A 221 8.56 -11.36 19.55
N SER A 222 9.47 -11.49 20.54
CA SER A 222 10.20 -12.73 20.82
C SER A 222 9.71 -13.43 22.09
N ARG A 223 9.61 -14.78 22.06
CA ARG A 223 9.24 -15.62 23.22
C ARG A 223 10.30 -15.62 24.31
N LYS A 224 11.57 -15.46 23.94
CA LYS A 224 12.72 -15.50 24.84
C LYS A 224 13.59 -14.26 24.62
N PRO A 225 13.07 -13.07 24.94
CA PRO A 225 13.77 -11.85 24.62
C PRO A 225 15.07 -11.68 25.42
N ALA A 226 15.14 -12.29 26.62
CA ALA A 226 16.32 -12.25 27.48
C ALA A 226 17.52 -13.03 26.94
N SER A 227 17.34 -13.94 25.98
CA SER A 227 18.44 -14.66 25.33
C SER A 227 19.01 -13.94 24.12
N ILE A 228 18.33 -12.93 23.60
CA ILE A 228 18.80 -12.18 22.43
C ILE A 228 19.99 -11.31 22.86
N THR A 229 21.07 -11.37 22.11
CA THR A 229 22.31 -10.62 22.36
C THR A 229 22.47 -9.44 21.40
N TYR A 230 22.08 -9.60 20.13
CA TYR A 230 22.14 -8.52 19.13
C TYR A 230 20.90 -8.54 18.24
N ILE A 231 20.58 -7.35 17.71
CA ILE A 231 19.58 -7.15 16.68
C ILE A 231 20.21 -6.37 15.53
N GLY A 232 20.03 -6.87 14.32
CA GLY A 232 20.38 -6.19 13.08
C GLY A 232 19.12 -5.74 12.38
N VAL A 233 19.15 -4.53 11.84
CA VAL A 233 18.05 -3.96 11.08
C VAL A 233 18.60 -3.38 9.80
N ALA A 234 17.97 -3.67 8.67
CA ALA A 234 18.32 -3.12 7.37
C ALA A 234 17.06 -2.60 6.66
N SER A 235 17.21 -1.49 5.93
CA SER A 235 16.19 -1.03 4.99
C SER A 235 16.06 -2.00 3.82
N ILE A 236 14.83 -2.17 3.33
CA ILE A 236 14.54 -2.96 2.14
C ILE A 236 14.37 -1.98 0.98
N GLY A 237 15.49 -1.51 0.41
CA GLY A 237 15.49 -0.54 -0.69
C GLY A 237 14.75 0.74 -0.32
N GLU A 238 13.89 1.21 -1.22
CA GLU A 238 13.01 2.38 -1.02
C GLU A 238 11.64 2.02 -0.44
N THR A 239 11.44 0.76 -0.02
CA THR A 239 10.16 0.34 0.56
C THR A 239 10.00 0.87 1.99
N ASP A 240 8.76 0.90 2.46
CA ASP A 240 8.41 1.14 3.87
C ASP A 240 8.76 -0.03 4.80
N LYS A 241 9.37 -1.11 4.28
CA LYS A 241 9.65 -2.33 5.04
C LYS A 241 11.10 -2.38 5.50
N LEU A 242 11.30 -3.02 6.65
CA LEU A 242 12.60 -3.26 7.25
C LEU A 242 12.82 -4.76 7.42
N LEU A 243 14.05 -5.19 7.16
CA LEU A 243 14.56 -6.52 7.52
C LEU A 243 15.06 -6.45 8.95
N ILE A 244 14.49 -7.27 9.84
CA ILE A 244 14.95 -7.44 11.23
C ILE A 244 15.55 -8.82 11.43
N VAL A 245 16.67 -8.87 12.15
CA VAL A 245 17.42 -10.09 12.44
C VAL A 245 17.79 -10.08 13.91
N ASP A 246 17.51 -11.16 14.63
CA ASP A 246 17.97 -11.34 16.01
C ASP A 246 18.95 -12.51 16.12
N THR A 247 19.86 -12.42 17.09
CA THR A 247 20.77 -13.51 17.40
C THR A 247 20.97 -13.68 18.89
N ILE A 248 21.09 -14.94 19.31
CA ILE A 248 21.44 -15.34 20.67
C ILE A 248 22.97 -15.53 20.83
N THR A 249 23.72 -15.51 19.73
CA THR A 249 25.18 -15.71 19.76
C THR A 249 25.90 -14.38 19.93
N LYS A 250 26.90 -14.34 20.82
CA LYS A 250 27.71 -13.14 21.08
C LYS A 250 28.57 -12.71 19.88
N SER A 251 28.84 -13.62 18.96
CA SER A 251 29.69 -13.41 17.78
C SER A 251 28.93 -13.15 16.49
N GLY A 252 27.60 -13.36 16.45
CA GLY A 252 26.83 -13.36 15.20
C GLY A 252 26.88 -12.02 14.48
N LEU A 253 26.17 -11.03 15.00
CA LEU A 253 26.05 -9.70 14.36
C LEU A 253 27.16 -8.71 14.77
N SER A 254 28.07 -9.10 15.68
CA SER A 254 29.17 -8.23 16.11
C SER A 254 30.33 -8.16 15.11
N HIS A 255 30.33 -9.01 14.07
CA HIS A 255 31.36 -9.01 13.04
C HIS A 255 31.15 -7.85 12.05
N PRO A 256 32.20 -7.12 11.61
CA PRO A 256 32.07 -6.01 10.66
C PRO A 256 31.33 -6.37 9.36
N ARG A 257 31.53 -7.60 8.88
CA ARG A 257 30.86 -8.17 7.70
C ARG A 257 29.34 -8.32 7.86
N ALA A 258 28.83 -8.42 9.09
CA ALA A 258 27.40 -8.59 9.33
C ALA A 258 26.60 -7.38 8.83
N LYS A 259 27.14 -6.17 8.96
CA LYS A 259 26.51 -4.94 8.45
C LYS A 259 26.38 -4.95 6.93
N GLU A 260 27.47 -5.29 6.23
CA GLU A 260 27.50 -5.40 4.77
C GLU A 260 26.55 -6.51 4.26
N LEU A 261 26.52 -7.66 4.94
CA LEU A 261 25.60 -8.73 4.61
C LEU A 261 24.14 -8.29 4.79
N LEU A 262 23.79 -7.68 5.92
CA LEU A 262 22.45 -7.17 6.17
C LEU A 262 22.01 -6.17 5.10
N GLU A 263 22.89 -5.26 4.67
CA GLU A 263 22.61 -4.29 3.62
C GLU A 263 22.30 -4.97 2.28
N ASN A 264 23.19 -5.87 1.85
CA ASN A 264 23.02 -6.61 0.59
C ASN A 264 21.78 -7.50 0.59
N LEU A 265 21.46 -8.11 1.73
CA LEU A 265 20.24 -8.91 1.92
C LEU A 265 18.99 -8.04 1.87
N GLY A 266 19.02 -6.84 2.47
CA GLY A 266 17.97 -5.84 2.36
C GLY A 266 17.73 -5.41 0.91
N GLN A 267 18.78 -5.13 0.15
CA GLN A 267 18.70 -4.82 -1.28
C GLN A 267 18.18 -5.99 -2.12
N THR A 268 18.60 -7.21 -1.81
CA THR A 268 18.11 -8.42 -2.50
C THR A 268 16.62 -8.62 -2.24
N LEU A 269 16.18 -8.44 -0.99
CA LEU A 269 14.75 -8.45 -0.67
C LEU A 269 14.02 -7.31 -1.36
N ALA A 270 14.64 -6.14 -1.50
CA ALA A 270 14.05 -5.05 -2.26
C ALA A 270 13.76 -5.50 -3.68
N LEU A 271 14.73 -6.07 -4.40
CA LEU A 271 14.49 -6.58 -5.77
C LEU A 271 13.38 -7.64 -5.85
N LEU A 272 13.19 -8.45 -4.81
CA LEU A 272 12.17 -9.49 -4.76
C LEU A 272 10.79 -8.97 -4.34
N LEU A 273 10.76 -7.92 -3.51
CA LEU A 273 9.55 -7.34 -2.92
C LEU A 273 9.08 -6.11 -3.69
N TYR A 274 9.96 -5.47 -4.45
CA TYR A 274 9.67 -4.35 -5.35
C TYR A 274 8.91 -4.89 -6.55
N ARG A 275 7.62 -5.13 -6.33
CA ARG A 275 6.71 -5.78 -7.29
C ARG A 275 5.96 -4.76 -8.16
N GLU A 276 6.14 -3.47 -7.91
CA GLU A 276 5.51 -2.41 -8.68
C GLU A 276 6.60 -1.53 -9.28
N ASP A 277 7.32 -2.10 -10.26
CA ASP A 277 8.04 -1.27 -11.21
C ASP A 277 7.00 -0.37 -11.91
N PRO A 278 7.04 0.96 -11.71
CA PRO A 278 6.09 1.86 -12.37
C PRO A 278 6.18 1.75 -13.90
N ASN A 279 7.30 1.26 -14.43
CA ASN A 279 7.55 1.07 -15.87
C ASN A 279 7.15 -0.32 -16.38
N ARG A 280 6.63 -1.22 -15.53
CA ARG A 280 6.22 -2.53 -16.00
C ARG A 280 5.05 -2.40 -17.00
N PRO A 281 5.11 -3.06 -18.17
CA PRO A 281 4.02 -2.99 -19.13
C PRO A 281 2.70 -3.48 -18.53
N ARG A 282 1.66 -2.66 -18.62
CA ARG A 282 0.37 -2.92 -17.95
C ARG A 282 -0.29 -4.22 -18.42
N HIS A 283 -0.12 -4.56 -19.70
CA HIS A 283 -0.64 -5.80 -20.27
C HIS A 283 -0.05 -7.05 -19.61
N GLU A 284 1.23 -7.03 -19.18
CA GLU A 284 1.83 -8.15 -18.46
C GLU A 284 1.20 -8.36 -17.09
N ILE A 285 0.85 -7.27 -16.41
CA ILE A 285 0.25 -7.36 -15.07
C ILE A 285 -1.17 -7.91 -15.16
N ILE A 286 -1.95 -7.44 -16.14
CA ILE A 286 -3.28 -7.99 -16.43
C ILE A 286 -3.16 -9.48 -16.74
N TYR A 287 -2.21 -9.87 -17.60
CA TYR A 287 -1.98 -11.27 -17.95
C TYR A 287 -1.62 -12.12 -16.72
N GLU A 288 -0.74 -11.65 -15.85
CA GLU A 288 -0.35 -12.34 -14.61
C GLU A 288 -1.56 -12.62 -13.70
N GLU A 289 -2.42 -11.62 -13.48
CA GLU A 289 -3.63 -11.78 -12.66
C GLU A 289 -4.62 -12.75 -13.30
N MET A 290 -4.83 -12.66 -14.62
CA MET A 290 -5.68 -13.62 -15.36
C MET A 290 -5.18 -15.06 -15.21
N MET A 291 -3.87 -15.28 -15.37
CA MET A 291 -3.27 -16.60 -15.25
C MET A 291 -3.34 -17.12 -13.81
N THR A 292 -3.15 -16.25 -12.82
CA THR A 292 -3.26 -16.59 -11.39
C THR A 292 -4.69 -17.02 -11.06
N ALA A 293 -5.69 -16.23 -11.47
CA ALA A 293 -7.09 -16.55 -11.25
C ALA A 293 -7.50 -17.88 -11.90
N ARG A 294 -7.04 -18.14 -13.13
CA ARG A 294 -7.26 -19.44 -13.81
C ARG A 294 -6.59 -20.61 -13.11
N ALA A 295 -5.35 -20.44 -12.67
CA ALA A 295 -4.61 -21.50 -11.99
C ALA A 295 -5.25 -21.86 -10.63
N GLU A 296 -5.90 -20.89 -10.00
CA GLU A 296 -6.56 -21.05 -8.70
C GLU A 296 -8.07 -21.35 -8.81
N ASP A 297 -8.62 -21.45 -10.03
CA ASP A 297 -10.05 -21.62 -10.31
C ASP A 297 -10.93 -20.56 -9.60
N LYS A 298 -10.49 -19.30 -9.69
CA LYS A 298 -11.17 -18.13 -9.10
C LYS A 298 -11.77 -17.24 -10.17
N ASP A 299 -12.93 -16.67 -9.86
CA ASP A 299 -13.49 -15.56 -10.62
C ASP A 299 -12.60 -14.32 -10.45
N LEU A 300 -12.26 -13.67 -11.57
CA LEU A 300 -11.51 -12.42 -11.59
C LEU A 300 -12.38 -11.32 -12.18
N VAL A 301 -12.43 -10.18 -11.51
CA VAL A 301 -12.95 -8.93 -12.03
C VAL A 301 -11.79 -7.95 -12.20
N PHE A 302 -11.77 -7.29 -13.37
CA PHE A 302 -10.89 -6.17 -13.63
C PHE A 302 -11.72 -4.89 -13.74
N ALA A 303 -11.41 -3.89 -12.92
CA ALA A 303 -12.09 -2.61 -12.91
C ALA A 303 -11.11 -1.46 -13.19
N LEU A 304 -11.46 -0.58 -14.13
CA LEU A 304 -10.81 0.71 -14.32
C LEU A 304 -11.60 1.78 -13.57
N VAL A 305 -10.90 2.60 -12.80
CA VAL A 305 -11.46 3.60 -11.89
C VAL A 305 -10.81 4.94 -12.15
N VAL A 306 -11.64 5.98 -12.34
CA VAL A 306 -11.20 7.36 -12.55
C VAL A 306 -11.97 8.27 -11.58
N PRO A 307 -11.33 9.14 -10.79
CA PRO A 307 -12.05 10.07 -9.94
C PRO A 307 -12.85 11.05 -10.79
N GLN A 308 -14.04 11.41 -10.33
CA GLN A 308 -14.81 12.47 -10.98
C GLN A 308 -13.99 13.77 -10.99
N ARG A 309 -14.10 14.54 -12.08
CA ARG A 309 -13.35 15.80 -12.29
C ARG A 309 -11.84 15.61 -12.39
N SER A 310 -11.36 14.45 -12.80
CA SER A 310 -9.93 14.18 -13.03
C SER A 310 -9.22 15.28 -13.82
N GLU A 311 -9.81 15.77 -14.92
CA GLU A 311 -9.24 16.87 -15.71
C GLU A 311 -9.06 18.17 -14.90
N THR A 312 -10.02 18.48 -14.04
CA THR A 312 -9.98 19.68 -13.21
C THR A 312 -8.94 19.51 -12.11
N LEU A 313 -8.79 18.30 -11.57
CA LEU A 313 -7.78 17.99 -10.57
C LEU A 313 -6.37 18.13 -11.16
N ALA A 314 -6.14 17.53 -12.33
CA ALA A 314 -4.89 17.66 -13.09
C ALA A 314 -4.52 19.13 -13.36
N LYS A 315 -5.48 19.92 -13.85
CA LYS A 315 -5.23 21.32 -14.24
C LYS A 315 -5.03 22.26 -13.04
N MET A 316 -5.79 22.09 -11.95
CA MET A 316 -5.75 23.01 -10.81
C MET A 316 -4.69 22.65 -9.77
N TYR A 317 -4.32 21.39 -9.66
CA TYR A 317 -3.51 20.87 -8.56
C TYR A 317 -2.25 20.14 -9.02
N GLY A 318 -1.65 20.53 -10.15
CA GLY A 318 -0.44 19.87 -10.68
C GLY A 318 0.67 19.67 -9.64
N ASP A 319 0.91 20.64 -8.76
CA ASP A 319 1.92 20.54 -7.69
C ASP A 319 1.50 19.63 -6.51
N PHE A 320 0.22 19.25 -6.41
CA PHE A 320 -0.35 18.40 -5.35
C PHE A 320 -0.95 17.10 -5.90
N LEU A 321 -0.69 16.80 -7.17
CA LEU A 321 -1.30 15.66 -7.86
C LEU A 321 -0.87 14.33 -7.23
N ASP A 322 0.39 14.21 -6.84
CA ASP A 322 0.92 13.04 -6.14
C ASP A 322 0.17 12.76 -4.83
N ASP A 323 -0.16 13.81 -4.06
CA ASP A 323 -0.91 13.67 -2.80
C ASP A 323 -2.36 13.22 -3.07
N ILE A 324 -2.98 13.73 -4.14
CA ILE A 324 -4.34 13.33 -4.57
C ILE A 324 -4.33 11.87 -5.02
N GLU A 325 -3.38 11.48 -5.86
CA GLU A 325 -3.20 10.13 -6.37
C GLU A 325 -2.94 9.13 -5.24
N LYS A 326 -2.07 9.49 -4.30
CA LYS A 326 -1.84 8.69 -3.10
C LYS A 326 -3.12 8.52 -2.28
N THR A 327 -3.81 9.62 -2.01
CA THR A 327 -5.07 9.59 -1.25
C THR A 327 -6.12 8.71 -1.95
N PHE A 328 -6.22 8.80 -3.27
CA PHE A 328 -7.15 8.01 -4.07
C PHE A 328 -6.81 6.52 -4.04
N SER A 329 -5.54 6.17 -4.25
CA SER A 329 -5.05 4.79 -4.14
C SER A 329 -5.31 4.20 -2.75
N ASP A 330 -5.06 4.97 -1.69
CA ASP A 330 -5.29 4.56 -0.30
C ASP A 330 -6.79 4.31 -0.03
N CYS A 331 -7.70 5.03 -0.69
CA CYS A 331 -9.14 4.78 -0.59
C CYS A 331 -9.53 3.44 -1.22
N LEU A 332 -9.01 3.15 -2.42
CA LEU A 332 -9.29 1.88 -3.11
C LEU A 332 -8.80 0.68 -2.28
N LEU A 333 -7.60 0.79 -1.71
CA LEU A 333 -7.02 -0.23 -0.83
C LEU A 333 -7.77 -0.36 0.51
N ARG A 334 -8.34 0.71 1.06
CA ARG A 334 -9.17 0.65 2.28
C ARG A 334 -10.46 -0.13 2.06
N VAL A 335 -11.08 0.01 0.89
CA VAL A 335 -12.32 -0.69 0.55
C VAL A 335 -12.09 -2.19 0.39
N ASP A 336 -10.97 -2.57 -0.21
CA ASP A 336 -10.57 -3.96 -0.35
C ASP A 336 -9.04 -4.14 -0.24
N PRO A 337 -8.53 -4.41 0.97
CA PRO A 337 -7.09 -4.58 1.21
C PRO A 337 -6.47 -5.77 0.48
N ASN A 338 -7.29 -6.72 0.01
CA ASN A 338 -6.84 -7.90 -0.71
C ASN A 338 -6.86 -7.70 -2.24
N SER A 339 -7.42 -6.59 -2.71
CA SER A 339 -7.39 -6.24 -4.14
C SER A 339 -6.01 -5.73 -4.54
N ARG A 340 -5.63 -5.96 -5.80
CA ARG A 340 -4.44 -5.37 -6.37
C ARG A 340 -4.83 -4.07 -7.09
N VAL A 341 -4.28 -2.95 -6.65
CA VAL A 341 -4.55 -1.62 -7.21
C VAL A 341 -3.30 -1.14 -7.94
N ILE A 342 -3.44 -0.71 -9.19
CA ILE A 342 -2.32 -0.32 -10.04
C ILE A 342 -2.64 0.98 -10.76
N LYS A 343 -1.71 1.92 -10.79
CA LYS A 343 -1.83 3.13 -11.62
C LYS A 343 -1.65 2.76 -13.10
N PHE A 344 -2.64 3.04 -13.94
CA PHE A 344 -2.59 2.84 -15.40
C PHE A 344 -2.29 4.13 -16.17
N GLY A 345 -2.55 5.28 -15.56
CA GLY A 345 -2.25 6.60 -16.10
C GLY A 345 -2.47 7.66 -15.02
N GLU A 346 -2.36 8.93 -15.39
CA GLU A 346 -2.67 10.04 -14.50
C GLU A 346 -4.13 9.92 -14.02
N LEU A 347 -4.32 9.80 -12.69
CA LEU A 347 -5.64 9.60 -12.06
C LEU A 347 -6.45 8.41 -12.61
N LEU A 348 -5.82 7.43 -13.27
CA LEU A 348 -6.49 6.23 -13.79
C LEU A 348 -5.91 5.00 -13.09
N TYR A 349 -6.77 4.23 -12.43
CA TYR A 349 -6.36 3.07 -11.65
C TYR A 349 -7.07 1.81 -12.12
N GLY A 350 -6.32 0.71 -12.23
CA GLY A 350 -6.84 -0.62 -12.44
C GLY A 350 -6.89 -1.39 -11.13
N VAL A 351 -8.02 -2.00 -10.83
CA VAL A 351 -8.25 -2.81 -9.64
C VAL A 351 -8.58 -4.23 -10.05
N PHE A 352 -7.79 -5.20 -9.57
CA PHE A 352 -8.04 -6.62 -9.75
C PHE A 352 -8.64 -7.19 -8.48
N LYS A 353 -9.80 -7.84 -8.63
CA LYS A 353 -10.56 -8.40 -7.51
C LYS A 353 -11.00 -9.82 -7.83
N ASN A 354 -10.69 -10.74 -6.92
CA ASN A 354 -11.16 -12.11 -7.02
C ASN A 354 -12.57 -12.23 -6.43
N CYS A 355 -13.61 -11.99 -7.24
CA CYS A 355 -15.00 -12.10 -6.81
C CYS A 355 -15.95 -12.40 -7.97
N GLN A 356 -17.14 -12.88 -7.62
CA GLN A 356 -18.25 -13.01 -8.56
C GLN A 356 -18.77 -11.64 -9.02
N LYS A 357 -19.34 -11.60 -10.22
CA LYS A 357 -19.91 -10.39 -10.84
C LYS A 357 -20.96 -9.71 -9.95
N ASP A 358 -21.80 -10.48 -9.26
CA ASP A 358 -22.87 -9.94 -8.41
C ASP A 358 -22.35 -9.20 -7.18
N ALA A 359 -21.18 -9.57 -6.66
CA ALA A 359 -20.54 -8.92 -5.52
C ALA A 359 -19.92 -7.56 -5.87
N LEU A 360 -19.90 -7.20 -7.16
CA LEU A 360 -19.27 -5.99 -7.65
C LEU A 360 -20.11 -4.74 -7.38
N ALA A 361 -21.43 -4.85 -7.39
CA ALA A 361 -22.33 -3.73 -7.08
C ALA A 361 -22.11 -3.22 -5.63
N ASP A 362 -21.96 -4.16 -4.70
CA ASP A 362 -21.64 -3.86 -3.30
C ASP A 362 -20.26 -3.21 -3.16
N TRP A 363 -19.27 -3.71 -3.92
CA TRP A 363 -17.93 -3.12 -3.93
C TRP A 363 -17.96 -1.70 -4.49
N HIS A 364 -18.64 -1.47 -5.61
CA HIS A 364 -18.83 -0.13 -6.18
C HIS A 364 -19.43 0.84 -5.14
N HIS A 365 -20.50 0.42 -4.46
CA HIS A 365 -21.14 1.28 -3.46
C HIS A 365 -20.19 1.65 -2.31
N LYS A 366 -19.33 0.71 -1.88
CA LYS A 366 -18.29 0.98 -0.88
C LYS A 366 -17.23 1.95 -1.40
N VAL A 367 -16.79 1.80 -2.66
CA VAL A 367 -15.84 2.74 -3.30
C VAL A 367 -16.41 4.16 -3.33
N GLN A 368 -17.64 4.34 -3.82
CA GLN A 368 -18.27 5.66 -3.85
C GLN A 368 -18.40 6.27 -2.46
N SER A 369 -18.84 5.47 -1.48
CA SER A 369 -18.99 5.90 -0.10
C SER A 369 -17.65 6.33 0.51
N GLU A 370 -16.59 5.53 0.31
CA GLU A 370 -15.26 5.84 0.85
C GLU A 370 -14.68 7.13 0.25
N ILE A 371 -14.83 7.31 -1.06
CA ILE A 371 -14.40 8.53 -1.75
C ILE A 371 -15.20 9.75 -1.26
N ALA A 372 -16.51 9.62 -1.14
CA ALA A 372 -17.37 10.68 -0.64
C ALA A 372 -17.03 11.07 0.82
N ASN A 373 -16.66 10.09 1.65
CA ASN A 373 -16.29 10.30 3.05
C ASN A 373 -14.95 11.03 3.22
N GLN A 374 -13.99 10.87 2.30
CA GLN A 374 -12.77 11.69 2.32
C GLN A 374 -13.05 13.17 2.13
N GLY A 375 -14.06 13.49 1.30
CA GLY A 375 -14.40 14.86 0.94
C GLY A 375 -13.23 15.61 0.28
N GLY A 376 -13.32 16.93 0.26
CA GLY A 376 -12.23 17.79 -0.23
C GLY A 376 -11.95 17.60 -1.73
N LEU A 377 -10.74 17.17 -2.07
CA LEU A 377 -10.24 17.09 -3.45
C LEU A 377 -10.90 15.97 -4.26
N LEU A 378 -11.41 14.91 -3.62
CA LEU A 378 -12.09 13.81 -4.31
C LEU A 378 -13.62 13.97 -4.35
N THR A 379 -14.11 15.20 -4.18
CA THR A 379 -15.55 15.47 -4.18
C THR A 379 -16.17 15.18 -5.54
N GLY A 380 -17.06 14.19 -5.57
CA GLY A 380 -17.79 13.74 -6.76
C GLY A 380 -17.87 12.22 -6.86
N GLY A 381 -16.95 11.47 -6.23
CA GLY A 381 -16.90 10.02 -6.37
C GLY A 381 -16.00 9.60 -7.53
N ALA A 382 -16.28 8.48 -8.16
CA ALA A 382 -15.49 7.95 -9.28
C ALA A 382 -16.38 7.37 -10.41
N PHE A 383 -15.85 7.34 -11.62
CA PHE A 383 -16.38 6.52 -12.71
C PHE A 383 -15.70 5.15 -12.68
N ILE A 384 -16.50 4.09 -12.77
CA ILE A 384 -16.00 2.70 -12.73
C ILE A 384 -16.47 1.93 -13.96
N GLY A 385 -15.51 1.45 -14.74
CA GLY A 385 -15.74 0.47 -15.80
C GLY A 385 -15.18 -0.88 -15.39
N ALA A 386 -16.03 -1.88 -15.23
CA ALA A 386 -15.59 -3.18 -14.75
C ALA A 386 -16.04 -4.32 -15.68
N VAL A 387 -15.25 -5.38 -15.71
CA VAL A 387 -15.51 -6.58 -16.50
C VAL A 387 -15.18 -7.81 -15.67
N ALA A 388 -16.09 -8.79 -15.69
CA ALA A 388 -15.81 -10.11 -15.16
C ALA A 388 -15.05 -10.93 -16.21
N MET A 389 -13.89 -11.49 -15.85
CA MET A 389 -13.11 -12.35 -16.72
C MET A 389 -13.92 -13.60 -17.07
N THR A 390 -14.00 -13.88 -18.36
CA THR A 390 -14.65 -15.07 -18.92
C THR A 390 -13.65 -15.91 -19.71
N ASN A 391 -14.07 -17.08 -20.17
CA ASN A 391 -13.25 -17.93 -21.05
C ASN A 391 -12.97 -17.30 -22.43
N GLU A 392 -13.72 -16.26 -22.82
CA GLU A 392 -13.50 -15.54 -24.08
C GLU A 392 -12.29 -14.59 -24.01
N HIS A 393 -11.93 -14.16 -22.81
CA HIS A 393 -10.80 -13.26 -22.56
C HIS A 393 -9.47 -14.02 -22.63
N GLN A 394 -9.02 -14.42 -23.82
CA GLN A 394 -7.79 -15.21 -23.95
C GLN A 394 -6.52 -14.40 -23.70
N THR A 395 -6.56 -13.08 -23.95
CA THR A 395 -5.42 -12.17 -23.83
C THR A 395 -5.71 -11.04 -22.85
N ALA A 396 -4.64 -10.45 -22.31
CA ALA A 396 -4.73 -9.28 -21.45
C ALA A 396 -5.38 -8.08 -22.14
N ASP A 397 -5.08 -7.88 -23.42
CA ASP A 397 -5.61 -6.76 -24.20
C ASP A 397 -7.13 -6.87 -24.34
N HIS A 398 -7.68 -8.07 -24.56
CA HIS A 398 -9.14 -8.25 -24.64
C HIS A 398 -9.82 -7.85 -23.32
N LEU A 399 -9.29 -8.30 -22.18
CA LEU A 399 -9.85 -7.94 -20.87
C LEU A 399 -9.74 -6.43 -20.59
N ARG A 400 -8.60 -5.84 -20.96
CA ARG A 400 -8.37 -4.40 -20.83
C ARG A 400 -9.32 -3.59 -21.69
N ASP A 401 -9.49 -3.98 -22.95
CA ASP A 401 -10.32 -3.25 -23.91
C ASP A 401 -11.80 -3.33 -23.50
N ASP A 402 -12.24 -4.45 -22.91
CA ASP A 402 -13.59 -4.60 -22.37
C ASP A 402 -13.81 -3.72 -21.13
N ALA A 403 -12.86 -3.69 -20.20
CA ALA A 403 -12.88 -2.78 -19.07
C ALA A 403 -12.91 -1.30 -19.53
N LYS A 404 -12.14 -0.97 -20.57
CA LYS A 404 -12.10 0.38 -21.16
C LYS A 404 -13.44 0.74 -21.81
N ARG A 405 -14.05 -0.18 -22.55
CA ARG A 405 -15.40 0.02 -23.12
C ARG A 405 -16.44 0.22 -22.01
N ALA A 406 -16.34 -0.51 -20.91
CA ALA A 406 -17.19 -0.31 -19.74
C ALA A 406 -16.98 1.08 -19.14
N LEU A 407 -15.73 1.51 -18.98
CA LEU A 407 -15.41 2.82 -18.39
C LEU A 407 -15.91 3.97 -19.26
N ILE A 408 -15.73 3.90 -20.59
CA ILE A 408 -16.25 4.90 -21.51
C ILE A 408 -17.77 5.01 -21.38
N LYS A 409 -18.48 3.89 -21.32
CA LYS A 409 -19.93 3.89 -21.10
C LYS A 409 -20.34 4.49 -19.75
N ALA A 410 -19.54 4.28 -18.70
CA ALA A 410 -19.78 4.88 -17.38
C ALA A 410 -19.52 6.40 -17.40
N TYR A 411 -18.55 6.84 -18.19
CA TYR A 411 -18.20 8.26 -18.34
C TYR A 411 -19.21 9.03 -19.19
N GLU A 412 -19.69 8.44 -20.29
CA GLU A 412 -20.64 9.07 -21.22
C GLU A 412 -22.10 8.88 -20.79
N GLY A 413 -22.38 7.84 -20.00
CA GLY A 413 -23.72 7.46 -19.57
C GLY A 413 -24.18 8.18 -18.31
N PRO A 414 -25.48 8.05 -17.97
CA PRO A 414 -26.01 8.52 -16.70
C PRO A 414 -25.59 7.66 -15.50
N ALA A 415 -24.97 6.50 -15.77
CA ALA A 415 -24.56 5.54 -14.75
C ALA A 415 -23.08 5.71 -14.41
N GLU A 416 -22.78 6.01 -13.16
CA GLU A 416 -21.41 6.15 -12.64
C GLU A 416 -20.63 4.82 -12.66
N THR A 417 -21.30 3.70 -12.93
CA THR A 417 -20.68 2.37 -13.07
C THR A 417 -21.34 1.56 -14.16
N VAL A 418 -20.51 0.90 -14.96
CA VAL A 418 -20.92 -0.07 -15.97
C VAL A 418 -20.13 -1.35 -15.77
N ILE A 419 -20.84 -2.48 -15.72
CA ILE A 419 -20.27 -3.81 -15.57
C ILE A 419 -20.59 -4.61 -16.82
N ILE A 420 -19.55 -5.09 -17.52
CA ILE A 420 -19.68 -5.95 -18.70
C ILE A 420 -19.49 -7.41 -18.32
#